data_AF-A0A661FA37-F1
#
_entry.id   AF-A0A661FA37-F1
#
_cell.length_a   1.000
_cell.length_b   1.000
_cell.length_c   1.000
_cell.angle_alpha   90.00
_cell.angle_beta   90.00
_cell.angle_gamma   90.00
#
_symmetry.space_group_name_H-M   'P 1'
#
loop_
_entity.id
_entity.type
_entity.pdbx_description
1 polymer ?
#
loop_
_entity_poly.entity_id
_entity_poly.type
_entity_poly.pdbx_seq_one_letter_code
_entity_poly.pdbx_strand_id
1 'polypeptide(L)'
;MEYLSENYRWLFSGIGVVVLGWIFHWWTSRNSIAQTFVAKKTKDNVRILFIDDDVRFKVVKILKTSGWVHTKLVKDVVTLSDNDLMDASIVFVDVQGVGKLLDFQEEGLGLASAIKKNYPDKKVVIYSAETKGDRFHEALREADSFLSKNADPYEFQQTLESLVEELNDES
;
A
#
# COMPACT_ATOMS: atom_id res chain seq x y z
N MET A 1 3.38 20.94 49.10
CA MET A 1 3.62 19.52 49.46
C MET A 1 3.01 19.12 50.81
N GLU A 2 2.44 20.05 51.58
CA GLU A 2 1.92 19.79 52.95
C GLU A 2 0.46 19.31 53.00
N TYR A 3 -0.37 19.68 52.01
CA TYR A 3 -1.81 19.41 52.04
C TYR A 3 -2.20 17.93 51.81
N LEU A 4 -1.33 17.16 51.14
CA LEU A 4 -1.58 15.74 50.85
C LEU A 4 -1.14 14.82 52.01
N SER A 5 -0.16 15.25 52.82
CA SER A 5 0.34 14.45 53.95
C SER A 5 -0.55 14.53 55.19
N GLU A 6 -1.36 15.58 55.34
CA GLU A 6 -2.23 15.73 56.51
C GLU A 6 -3.53 14.92 56.41
N ASN A 7 -3.91 14.46 55.21
CA ASN A 7 -5.19 13.80 55.01
C ASN A 7 -5.07 12.63 54.04
N TYR A 8 -4.32 11.58 54.41
CA TYR A 8 -4.16 10.35 53.62
C TYR A 8 -5.10 9.21 54.08
N ARG A 9 -5.81 9.38 55.21
CA ARG A 9 -6.72 8.35 55.76
C ARG A 9 -7.85 7.98 54.82
N TRP A 10 -8.27 8.88 53.94
CA TRP A 10 -9.29 8.60 52.95
C TRP A 10 -8.81 7.62 51.87
N LEU A 11 -7.51 7.51 51.59
CA LEU A 11 -6.97 6.56 50.60
C LEU A 11 -7.23 5.09 51.00
N PHE A 12 -7.35 4.83 52.30
CA PHE A 12 -7.68 3.51 52.87
C PHE A 12 -9.12 3.43 53.40
N SER A 13 -9.90 4.51 53.26
CA SER A 13 -11.35 4.41 53.41
C SER A 13 -11.92 3.79 52.13
N GLY A 14 -13.07 3.11 52.21
CA GLY A 14 -13.65 2.44 51.03
C GLY A 14 -13.78 3.36 49.80
N ILE A 15 -13.89 4.68 50.00
CA ILE A 15 -13.94 5.69 48.94
C ILE A 15 -12.57 5.86 48.25
N GLY A 16 -11.46 5.90 48.99
CA GLY A 16 -10.13 6.06 48.38
C GLY A 16 -9.68 4.84 47.60
N VAL A 17 -10.01 3.63 48.06
CA VAL A 17 -9.73 2.39 47.32
C VAL A 17 -10.52 2.35 46.00
N VAL A 18 -11.75 2.86 45.99
CA VAL A 18 -12.56 2.99 44.76
C VAL A 18 -11.96 4.02 43.80
N VAL A 19 -11.52 5.18 44.30
CA VAL A 19 -10.89 6.22 43.46
C VAL A 19 -9.56 5.74 42.88
N LEU A 20 -8.70 5.09 43.67
CA LEU A 20 -7.44 4.51 43.19
C LEU A 20 -7.68 3.37 42.20
N GLY A 21 -8.68 2.51 42.45
CA GLY A 21 -9.10 1.47 41.53
C GLY A 21 -9.63 2.03 40.21
N TRP A 22 -10.38 3.14 40.24
CA TRP A 22 -10.84 3.85 39.05
C TRP A 22 -9.71 4.53 38.30
N ILE A 23 -8.74 5.14 38.99
CA ILE A 23 -7.56 5.73 38.36
C ILE A 23 -6.68 4.65 37.72
N PHE A 24 -6.49 3.51 38.40
CA PHE A 24 -5.75 2.37 37.88
C PHE A 24 -6.48 1.72 36.71
N HIS A 25 -7.79 1.52 36.80
CA HIS A 25 -8.63 1.04 35.69
C HIS A 25 -8.62 2.02 34.52
N TRP A 26 -8.68 3.33 34.76
CA TRP A 26 -8.57 4.36 33.73
C TRP A 26 -7.17 4.34 33.09
N TRP A 27 -6.10 4.17 33.86
CA TRP A 27 -4.73 4.03 33.35
C TRP A 27 -4.56 2.76 32.51
N THR A 28 -5.09 1.61 32.94
CA THR A 28 -5.07 0.37 32.15
C THR A 28 -6.00 0.42 30.93
N SER A 29 -7.11 1.18 31.00
CA SER A 29 -8.11 1.33 29.95
C SER A 29 -7.75 2.40 28.90
N ARG A 30 -6.65 3.15 29.08
CA ARG A 30 -6.12 4.07 28.05
C ARG A 30 -5.28 3.39 26.97
N ASN A 31 -4.84 2.14 27.17
CA ASN A 31 -4.03 1.42 26.17
C ASN A 31 -4.86 0.67 25.10
N SER A 32 -6.20 0.74 25.14
CA SER A 32 -7.07 0.01 24.21
C SER A 32 -7.84 0.87 23.21
N ILE A 33 -7.64 2.19 23.19
CA ILE A 33 -8.38 3.13 22.30
C ILE A 33 -7.52 3.65 21.13
N ALA A 34 -6.24 3.28 21.07
CA ALA A 34 -5.33 3.67 19.98
C ALA A 34 -4.88 2.50 19.10
N GLN A 35 -5.70 1.46 18.94
CA GLN A 35 -5.70 0.76 17.66
C GLN A 35 -6.44 1.69 16.70
N THR A 36 -5.71 2.60 16.05
CA THR A 36 -6.19 3.17 14.80
C THR A 36 -6.59 1.97 13.96
N PHE A 37 -7.88 1.77 13.70
CA PHE A 37 -8.35 0.75 12.76
C PHE A 37 -7.78 1.16 11.39
N VAL A 38 -6.55 0.77 11.10
CA VAL A 38 -6.02 0.86 9.75
C VAL A 38 -6.92 -0.05 8.94
N ALA A 39 -7.75 0.56 8.10
CA ALA A 39 -8.77 -0.17 7.37
C ALA A 39 -8.06 -1.19 6.48
N LYS A 40 -8.26 -2.47 6.79
CA LYS A 40 -7.69 -3.59 6.03
C LYS A 40 -7.98 -3.36 4.54
N LYS A 41 -6.94 -3.43 3.70
CA LYS A 41 -7.07 -3.45 2.26
C LYS A 41 -7.76 -4.74 1.83
N THR A 42 -8.78 -4.59 1.02
CA THR A 42 -9.61 -5.66 0.47
C THR A 42 -9.80 -5.43 -1.02
N LYS A 43 -10.26 -6.47 -1.71
CA LYS A 43 -10.45 -6.48 -3.17
C LYS A 43 -11.28 -5.31 -3.69
N ASP A 44 -12.27 -4.88 -2.90
CA ASP A 44 -13.22 -3.83 -3.21
C ASP A 44 -12.71 -2.41 -2.90
N ASN A 45 -11.67 -2.24 -2.08
CA ASN A 45 -11.16 -0.91 -1.70
C ASN A 45 -9.75 -0.62 -2.22
N VAL A 46 -9.03 -1.64 -2.69
CA VAL A 46 -7.68 -1.50 -3.24
C VAL A 46 -7.76 -0.86 -4.62
N ARG A 47 -6.93 0.16 -4.83
CA ARG A 47 -6.83 0.87 -6.11
C ARG A 47 -5.62 0.37 -6.87
N ILE A 48 -5.83 -0.05 -8.11
CA ILE A 48 -4.79 -0.63 -8.96
C ILE A 48 -4.61 0.27 -10.18
N LEU A 49 -3.38 0.66 -10.45
CA LEU A 49 -3.03 1.45 -11.62
C LEU A 49 -2.11 0.65 -12.53
N PHE A 50 -2.48 0.54 -13.80
CA PHE A 50 -1.60 0.09 -14.87
C PHE A 50 -1.09 1.32 -15.63
N ILE A 51 0.22 1.37 -15.85
CA ILE A 51 0.90 2.35 -16.68
C ILE A 51 1.46 1.57 -17.87
N ASP A 52 0.80 1.70 -19.02
CA ASP A 52 1.11 1.01 -20.28
C ASP A 52 0.83 1.96 -21.44
N ASP A 53 1.79 2.17 -22.34
CA ASP A 53 1.53 2.94 -23.55
C ASP A 53 0.54 2.20 -24.48
N ASP A 54 0.47 0.87 -24.34
CA ASP A 54 -0.50 0.02 -25.01
C ASP A 54 -1.86 0.01 -24.29
N VAL A 55 -2.82 0.72 -24.88
CA VAL A 55 -4.20 0.78 -24.41
C VAL A 55 -5.06 -0.44 -24.78
N ARG A 56 -4.47 -1.52 -25.29
CA ARG A 56 -5.23 -2.74 -25.66
C ARG A 56 -5.83 -3.38 -24.41
N PHE A 57 -7.16 -3.29 -24.36
CA PHE A 57 -8.12 -3.62 -23.29
C PHE A 57 -8.15 -5.08 -22.75
N LYS A 58 -7.02 -5.79 -22.60
CA LYS A 58 -7.06 -7.23 -22.28
C LYS A 58 -7.19 -7.54 -20.78
N VAL A 59 -6.31 -7.04 -19.90
CA VAL A 59 -6.29 -7.50 -18.49
C VAL A 59 -7.23 -6.73 -17.57
N VAL A 60 -7.33 -5.41 -17.73
CA VAL A 60 -8.09 -4.52 -16.84
C VAL A 60 -9.59 -4.88 -16.81
N LYS A 61 -10.17 -5.26 -17.95
CA LYS A 61 -11.58 -5.65 -18.01
C LYS A 61 -11.83 -6.97 -17.27
N ILE A 62 -10.90 -7.91 -17.37
CA ILE A 62 -11.00 -9.21 -16.70
C ILE A 62 -10.89 -9.00 -15.18
N LEU A 63 -9.89 -8.22 -14.73
CA LEU A 63 -9.71 -7.90 -13.31
C LEU A 63 -10.94 -7.21 -12.70
N LYS A 64 -11.52 -6.23 -13.41
CA LYS A 64 -12.77 -5.59 -12.99
C LYS A 64 -13.92 -6.59 -12.84
N THR A 65 -14.10 -7.48 -13.81
CA THR A 65 -15.11 -8.53 -13.77
C THR A 65 -14.87 -9.49 -12.59
N SER A 66 -13.61 -9.76 -12.26
CA SER A 66 -13.21 -10.60 -11.13
C SER A 66 -13.36 -9.92 -9.76
N GLY A 67 -13.76 -8.64 -9.69
CA GLY A 67 -14.03 -7.91 -8.44
C GLY A 67 -13.01 -6.82 -8.10
N TRP A 68 -11.94 -6.65 -8.89
CA TRP A 68 -10.97 -5.56 -8.74
C TRP A 68 -11.51 -4.28 -9.39
N VAL A 69 -12.59 -3.74 -8.82
CA VAL A 69 -13.41 -2.69 -9.44
C VAL A 69 -12.65 -1.37 -9.65
N HIS A 70 -11.70 -1.05 -8.77
CA HIS A 70 -10.89 0.17 -8.83
C HIS A 70 -9.57 -0.02 -9.60
N THR A 71 -9.64 -0.67 -10.77
CA THR A 71 -8.50 -0.82 -11.68
C THR A 71 -8.53 0.25 -12.76
N LYS A 72 -7.43 0.99 -12.96
CA LYS A 72 -7.28 2.00 -14.02
C LYS A 72 -6.08 1.68 -14.92
N LEU A 73 -6.15 2.14 -16.17
CA LEU A 73 -5.05 2.11 -17.14
C LEU A 73 -4.80 3.55 -17.60
N VAL A 74 -3.53 3.97 -17.54
CA VAL A 74 -3.05 5.25 -18.07
C VAL A 74 -1.89 4.98 -19.03
N LYS A 75 -1.73 5.85 -20.02
CA LYS A 75 -0.66 5.70 -21.02
C LYS A 75 0.72 5.97 -20.47
N ASP A 76 0.81 7.03 -19.67
CA ASP A 76 2.03 7.45 -18.99
C ASP A 76 1.62 8.39 -17.85
N VAL A 77 2.54 8.68 -16.94
CA VAL A 77 2.35 9.67 -15.87
C VAL A 77 3.06 10.97 -16.22
N VAL A 78 2.38 12.09 -16.04
CA VAL A 78 2.96 13.42 -16.31
C VAL A 78 3.88 13.85 -15.16
N THR A 79 3.50 13.51 -13.93
CA THR A 79 4.27 13.82 -12.72
C THR A 79 4.16 12.69 -11.70
N LEU A 80 5.11 12.60 -10.77
CA LEU A 80 5.03 11.65 -9.65
C LEU A 80 3.92 11.99 -8.64
N SER A 81 3.30 13.18 -8.75
CA SER A 81 2.16 13.61 -7.94
C SER A 81 0.83 13.52 -8.71
N ASP A 82 0.79 12.70 -9.76
CA ASP A 82 -0.46 12.43 -10.47
C ASP A 82 -1.48 11.77 -9.53
N ASN A 83 -2.73 12.25 -9.54
CA ASN A 83 -3.78 11.75 -8.66
C ASN A 83 -4.00 10.24 -8.83
N ASP A 84 -3.91 9.71 -10.05
CA ASP A 84 -4.11 8.28 -10.30
C ASP A 84 -3.02 7.44 -9.64
N LEU A 85 -1.77 7.94 -9.67
CA LEU A 85 -0.61 7.29 -9.04
C LEU A 85 -0.66 7.41 -7.51
N MET A 86 -1.03 8.59 -7.01
CA MET A 86 -1.15 8.85 -5.57
C MET A 86 -2.25 8.01 -4.93
N ASP A 87 -3.39 7.85 -5.60
CA ASP A 87 -4.52 7.07 -5.10
C ASP A 87 -4.28 5.56 -5.19
N ALA A 88 -3.43 5.10 -6.12
CA ALA A 88 -3.15 3.68 -6.31
C ALA A 88 -2.39 3.09 -5.11
N SER A 89 -2.82 1.92 -4.66
CA SER A 89 -2.09 1.11 -3.66
C SER A 89 -1.13 0.13 -4.34
N ILE A 90 -1.52 -0.38 -5.51
CA ILE A 90 -0.70 -1.28 -6.34
C ILE A 90 -0.54 -0.64 -7.73
N VAL A 91 0.69 -0.58 -8.22
CA VAL A 91 1.04 0.03 -9.51
C VAL A 91 1.77 -0.99 -10.38
N PHE A 92 1.20 -1.29 -11.53
CA PHE A 92 1.81 -2.09 -12.58
C PHE A 92 2.46 -1.15 -13.60
N VAL A 93 3.74 -1.32 -13.85
CA VAL A 93 4.53 -0.47 -14.76
C VAL A 93 5.06 -1.34 -15.89
N ASP A 94 4.70 -1.00 -17.14
CA ASP A 94 5.35 -1.60 -18.29
C ASP A 94 6.82 -1.20 -18.32
N VAL A 95 7.70 -2.08 -18.78
CA VAL A 95 9.12 -1.76 -18.97
C VAL A 95 9.32 -0.76 -20.10
N GLN A 96 8.57 -0.92 -21.19
CA GLN A 96 8.75 -0.13 -22.41
C GLN A 96 7.62 0.89 -22.58
N GLY A 97 7.88 1.98 -23.29
CA GLY A 97 6.83 2.90 -23.72
C GLY A 97 6.38 3.93 -22.69
N VAL A 98 6.68 3.73 -21.41
CA VAL A 98 6.21 4.56 -20.27
C VAL A 98 7.36 5.27 -19.56
N GLY A 99 7.05 6.25 -18.69
CA GLY A 99 8.04 7.10 -18.02
C GLY A 99 8.67 8.16 -18.94
N LYS A 100 8.19 8.28 -20.18
CA LYS A 100 8.76 9.15 -21.22
C LYS A 100 8.43 10.62 -20.96
N LEU A 101 7.24 10.90 -20.43
CA LEU A 101 6.83 12.28 -20.11
C LEU A 101 7.68 12.92 -19.00
N LEU A 102 8.28 12.10 -18.14
CA LEU A 102 9.19 12.51 -17.08
C LEU A 102 10.67 12.45 -17.48
N ASP A 103 10.95 12.16 -18.76
CA ASP A 103 12.30 12.06 -19.34
C ASP A 103 13.18 10.98 -18.66
N PHE A 104 12.57 9.90 -18.17
CA PHE A 104 13.30 8.76 -17.64
C PHE A 104 14.02 8.01 -18.78
N GLN A 105 15.35 7.99 -18.71
CA GLN A 105 16.20 7.32 -19.70
C GLN A 105 16.00 5.80 -19.70
N GLU A 106 15.69 5.21 -18.53
CA GLU A 106 15.38 3.79 -18.37
C GLU A 106 13.87 3.49 -18.49
N GLU A 107 13.10 4.42 -19.08
CA GLU A 107 11.65 4.31 -19.31
C GLU A 107 10.90 3.82 -18.04
N GLY A 108 10.17 2.70 -18.15
CA GLY A 108 9.37 2.17 -17.06
C GLY A 108 10.15 1.64 -15.87
N LEU A 109 11.41 1.22 -16.06
CA LEU A 109 12.27 0.81 -14.95
C LEU A 109 12.65 2.01 -14.10
N GLY A 110 13.02 3.12 -14.74
CA GLY A 110 13.31 4.39 -14.07
C GLY A 110 12.08 4.92 -13.34
N LEU A 111 10.91 4.86 -13.98
CA LEU A 111 9.64 5.24 -13.38
C LEU A 111 9.30 4.36 -12.15
N ALA A 112 9.43 3.04 -12.25
CA ALA A 112 9.16 2.11 -11.15
C ALA A 112 10.06 2.38 -9.94
N SER A 113 11.37 2.57 -10.16
CA SER A 113 12.33 2.94 -9.11
C SER A 113 11.95 4.28 -8.46
N ALA A 114 11.61 5.29 -9.26
CA ALA A 114 11.23 6.60 -8.75
C ALA A 114 9.94 6.54 -7.91
N ILE A 115 8.93 5.76 -8.34
CA ILE A 115 7.70 5.54 -7.58
C ILE A 115 8.02 4.89 -6.24
N LYS A 116 8.81 3.80 -6.22
CA LYS A 116 9.14 3.10 -4.97
C LYS A 116 9.94 3.96 -4.00
N LYS A 117 10.86 4.79 -4.51
CA LYS A 117 11.64 5.74 -3.69
C LYS A 117 10.79 6.86 -3.08
N ASN A 118 9.80 7.37 -3.82
CA ASN A 118 8.92 8.45 -3.34
C ASN A 118 7.74 7.94 -2.50
N TYR A 119 7.29 6.71 -2.75
CA TYR A 119 6.15 6.08 -2.09
C TYR A 119 6.49 4.64 -1.69
N PRO A 120 7.31 4.42 -0.66
CA PRO A 120 7.77 3.09 -0.25
C PRO A 120 6.63 2.11 0.08
N ASP A 121 5.54 2.64 0.62
CA ASP A 121 4.36 1.88 1.04
C ASP A 121 3.50 1.39 -0.14
N LYS A 122 3.75 1.87 -1.36
CA LYS A 122 3.05 1.39 -2.56
C LYS A 122 3.70 0.09 -3.03
N LYS A 123 2.87 -0.85 -3.47
CA LYS A 123 3.36 -2.05 -4.16
C LYS A 123 3.57 -1.75 -5.64
N VAL A 124 4.79 -1.91 -6.12
CA VAL A 124 5.19 -1.65 -7.50
C VAL A 124 5.51 -2.98 -8.18
N VAL A 125 4.82 -3.27 -9.27
CA VAL A 125 5.01 -4.48 -10.07
C VAL A 125 5.50 -4.09 -11.44
N ILE A 126 6.65 -4.61 -11.85
CA ILE A 126 7.11 -4.47 -13.22
C ILE A 126 6.51 -5.60 -14.03
N TYR A 127 5.86 -5.29 -15.14
CA TYR A 127 5.29 -6.32 -16.01
C TYR A 127 5.71 -6.14 -17.47
N SER A 128 6.10 -7.23 -18.13
CA SER A 128 6.73 -7.18 -19.46
C SER A 128 6.34 -8.36 -20.34
N ALA A 129 6.26 -8.14 -21.65
CA ALA A 129 6.04 -9.21 -22.64
C ALA A 129 7.29 -10.05 -22.89
N GLU A 130 8.48 -9.50 -22.64
CA GLU A 130 9.74 -10.18 -22.86
C GLU A 130 10.17 -10.94 -21.60
N THR A 131 10.43 -12.24 -21.76
CA THR A 131 10.86 -13.13 -20.67
C THR A 131 12.36 -13.39 -20.70
N LYS A 132 13.03 -13.05 -21.82
CA LYS A 132 14.44 -13.37 -22.08
C LYS A 132 15.20 -12.17 -22.64
N GLY A 133 15.75 -11.37 -21.75
CA GLY A 133 16.77 -10.37 -22.05
C GLY A 133 17.25 -9.75 -20.76
N ASP A 134 18.56 -9.57 -20.60
CA ASP A 134 19.28 -9.08 -19.42
C ASP A 134 18.44 -8.19 -18.49
N ARG A 135 17.67 -8.81 -17.60
CA ARG A 135 16.85 -8.12 -16.60
C ARG A 135 17.80 -7.79 -15.45
N PHE A 136 18.61 -6.75 -15.66
CA PHE A 136 19.48 -6.16 -14.65
C PHE A 136 19.30 -4.66 -14.64
N HIS A 137 18.40 -4.15 -13.81
CA HIS A 137 18.49 -2.81 -13.26
C HIS A 137 17.99 -2.84 -11.82
N GLU A 138 18.49 -1.91 -11.00
CA GLU A 138 18.15 -1.68 -9.58
C GLU A 138 16.64 -1.78 -9.29
N ALA A 139 15.82 -1.32 -10.25
CA ALA A 139 14.36 -1.43 -10.22
C ALA A 139 13.83 -2.86 -10.04
N LEU A 140 14.54 -3.90 -10.51
CA LEU A 140 14.14 -5.29 -10.29
C LEU A 140 14.36 -5.75 -8.84
N ARG A 141 15.26 -5.08 -8.12
CA ARG A 141 15.50 -5.34 -6.68
C ARG A 141 14.57 -4.50 -5.81
N GLU A 142 14.15 -3.35 -6.31
CA GLU A 142 13.29 -2.40 -5.59
C GLU A 142 11.80 -2.69 -5.76
N ALA A 143 11.37 -3.21 -6.93
CA ALA A 143 9.98 -3.56 -7.16
C ALA A 143 9.56 -4.77 -6.32
N ASP A 144 8.30 -4.77 -5.90
CA ASP A 144 7.72 -5.80 -5.04
C ASP A 144 7.43 -7.10 -5.81
N SER A 145 7.22 -7.04 -7.13
CA SER A 145 6.98 -8.23 -7.94
C SER A 145 7.27 -8.04 -9.44
N PHE A 146 7.31 -9.17 -10.16
CA PHE A 146 7.46 -9.25 -11.62
C PHE A 146 6.39 -10.14 -12.23
N LEU A 147 5.75 -9.68 -13.29
CA LEU A 147 4.72 -10.45 -13.98
C LEU A 147 4.89 -10.42 -15.50
N SER A 148 4.60 -11.53 -16.18
CA SER A 148 4.60 -11.56 -17.64
C SER A 148 3.34 -10.86 -18.19
N LYS A 149 3.45 -10.01 -19.21
CA LYS A 149 2.28 -9.47 -19.94
C LYS A 149 1.45 -10.56 -20.61
N ASN A 150 2.07 -11.71 -20.87
CA ASN A 150 1.41 -12.87 -21.45
C ASN A 150 0.91 -13.86 -20.39
N ALA A 151 1.07 -13.54 -19.10
CA ALA A 151 0.52 -14.31 -18.00
C ALA A 151 -1.00 -14.44 -18.16
N ASP A 152 -1.54 -15.57 -17.72
CA ASP A 152 -2.97 -15.73 -17.74
C ASP A 152 -3.66 -14.80 -16.71
N PRO A 153 -4.96 -14.49 -16.86
CA PRO A 153 -5.64 -13.61 -15.92
C PRO A 153 -5.72 -14.14 -14.48
N TYR A 154 -5.47 -15.43 -14.27
CA TYR A 154 -5.45 -16.02 -12.94
C TYR A 154 -4.14 -15.68 -12.22
N GLU A 155 -2.99 -15.73 -12.90
CA GLU A 155 -1.70 -15.26 -12.38
C GLU A 155 -1.77 -13.80 -11.92
N PHE A 156 -2.37 -12.90 -12.73
CA PHE A 156 -2.58 -11.50 -12.30
C PHE A 156 -3.40 -11.39 -11.01
N GLN A 157 -4.41 -12.24 -10.83
CA GLN A 157 -5.23 -12.24 -9.62
C GLN A 157 -4.44 -12.75 -8.42
N GLN A 158 -3.67 -13.83 -8.58
CA GLN A 158 -2.82 -14.35 -7.51
C GLN A 158 -1.77 -13.34 -7.06
N THR A 159 -1.12 -12.65 -8.01
CA THR A 159 -0.17 -11.58 -7.68
C THR A 159 -0.85 -10.45 -6.91
N LEU A 160 -2.04 -10.01 -7.34
CA LEU A 160 -2.80 -8.99 -6.62
C LEU A 160 -3.21 -9.43 -5.21
N GLU A 161 -3.65 -10.67 -5.04
CA GLU A 161 -4.03 -11.22 -3.72
C GLU A 161 -2.83 -11.24 -2.77
N SER A 162 -1.68 -11.74 -3.23
CA SER A 162 -0.42 -11.74 -2.46
C SER A 162 -0.01 -10.34 -2.02
N LEU A 163 -0.03 -9.37 -2.95
CA LEU A 163 0.35 -7.98 -2.65
C LEU A 163 -0.62 -7.29 -1.68
N VAL A 164 -1.91 -7.63 -1.73
CA VAL A 164 -2.89 -7.13 -0.77
C VAL A 164 -2.68 -7.74 0.62
N GLU A 165 -2.30 -9.01 0.72
CA GLU A 165 -1.93 -9.63 1.99
C GLU A 165 -0.72 -8.92 2.60
N GLU A 166 0.35 -8.71 1.83
CA GLU A 166 1.54 -7.98 2.29
C GLU A 166 1.20 -6.54 2.73
N LEU A 167 0.37 -5.81 1.98
CA LEU A 167 -0.07 -4.47 2.36
C LEU A 167 -0.80 -4.42 3.71
N ASN A 168 -1.44 -5.53 4.10
CA ASN A 168 -2.13 -5.64 5.38
C ASN A 168 -1.22 -6.09 6.53
N ASP A 169 -0.14 -6.81 6.21
CA ASP A 169 0.84 -7.26 7.20
C ASP A 169 1.83 -6.15 7.56
N GLU A 170 2.04 -5.19 6.65
CA GLU A 170 2.89 -4.01 6.84
C GLU A 170 2.19 -2.84 7.58
N SER A 171 0.86 -2.92 7.75
CA SER A 171 -0.01 -1.84 8.28
C SER A 171 -0.37 -1.99 9.75
#